data_AF-A0A4R2PLR6-F1
#
_entry.id   AF-A0A4R2PLR6-F1
#
_cell.length_a   1.000
_cell.length_b   1.000
_cell.length_c   1.000
_cell.angle_alpha   90.00
_cell.angle_beta   90.00
_cell.angle_gamma   90.00
#
_symmetry.space_group_name_H-M   'P 1'
#
loop_
_entity.id
_entity.type
_entity.pdbx_description
1 polymer ?
#
loop_
_entity_poly.entity_id
_entity_poly.type
_entity_poly.pdbx_seq_one_letter_code
_entity_poly.pdbx_strand_id
1 'polypeptide(L)'
;MGRETATNLRRNLSLPFAIPNPEEFVRSGAAAEAADRKLEGLGLPLNDLASASVLLFGVAWELANAQPLTEAQQRALIRQVDADLKQSRDPGVRRREAETRLAIAGLWLEESRLRQGSAEQMRALSDAVQRDMKGMSGNDMRAHDLTEEGFVER
;
A
#
# COMPACT_ATOMS: atom_id res chain seq x y z
N MET A 1 19.24 14.24 9.79
CA MET A 1 18.41 13.75 8.66
C MET A 1 16.94 14.07 8.89
N GLY A 2 16.50 15.34 8.85
CA GLY A 2 15.15 15.71 9.34
C GLY A 2 14.35 16.72 8.53
N ARG A 3 14.87 17.21 7.39
CA ARG A 3 14.18 18.22 6.55
C ARG A 3 13.54 17.65 5.28
N GLU A 4 14.11 16.58 4.72
CA GLU A 4 13.58 15.95 3.49
C GLU A 4 12.28 15.18 3.75
N THR A 5 12.20 14.46 4.89
CA THR A 5 10.99 13.71 5.29
C THR A 5 9.77 14.62 5.45
N ALA A 6 9.95 15.83 6.00
CA ALA A 6 8.86 16.79 6.19
C ALA A 6 8.31 17.35 4.87
N THR A 7 9.13 17.39 3.82
CA THR A 7 8.76 17.96 2.51
C THR A 7 8.06 16.92 1.62
N ASN A 8 8.44 15.64 1.73
CA ASN A 8 7.83 14.53 0.99
C ASN A 8 6.45 14.13 1.52
N LEU A 9 6.15 14.37 2.81
CA LEU A 9 4.84 14.11 3.43
C LEU A 9 3.67 14.92 2.83
N ARG A 10 3.94 15.91 1.97
CA ARG A 10 2.92 16.73 1.28
C ARG A 10 2.64 16.30 -0.17
N ARG A 11 3.35 15.28 -0.69
CA ARG A 11 3.15 14.75 -2.04
C ARG A 11 2.37 13.44 -1.98
N ASN A 12 1.67 13.11 -3.06
CA ASN A 12 0.94 11.85 -3.21
C ASN A 12 1.89 10.68 -2.93
N LEU A 13 1.68 9.96 -1.82
CA LEU A 13 2.56 8.87 -1.41
C LEU A 13 2.11 7.58 -2.06
N SER A 14 0.89 7.14 -1.75
CA SER A 14 0.34 5.88 -2.27
C SER A 14 -0.91 6.08 -3.12
N LEU A 15 -1.65 7.16 -2.87
CA LEU A 15 -2.87 7.52 -3.57
C LEU A 15 -2.58 8.50 -4.72
N PRO A 16 -2.71 8.07 -6.00
CA PRO A 16 -2.31 8.91 -7.13
C PRO A 16 -3.33 10.00 -7.53
N PHE A 17 -4.52 10.01 -6.91
CA PHE A 17 -5.62 10.93 -7.22
C PHE A 17 -6.16 11.62 -5.96
N ALA A 18 -7.06 12.58 -6.13
CA ALA A 18 -7.78 13.21 -5.02
C ALA A 18 -9.08 12.45 -4.74
N ILE A 19 -9.41 12.21 -3.47
CA ILE A 19 -10.74 11.69 -3.09
C ILE A 19 -11.60 12.89 -2.66
N PRO A 20 -12.53 13.36 -3.52
CA PRO A 20 -13.33 14.55 -3.22
C PRO A 20 -14.37 14.29 -2.13
N ASN A 21 -14.90 13.06 -2.06
CA ASN A 21 -15.89 12.66 -1.06
C ASN A 21 -15.53 11.28 -0.47
N PRO A 22 -14.94 11.24 0.74
CA PRO A 22 -14.51 10.00 1.40
C PRO A 22 -15.63 8.97 1.61
N GLU A 23 -16.84 9.41 2.00
CA GLU A 23 -17.96 8.49 2.21
C GLU A 23 -18.45 7.86 0.91
N GLU A 24 -18.49 8.65 -0.15
CA GLU A 24 -18.90 8.19 -1.46
C GLU A 24 -17.85 7.28 -2.10
N PHE A 25 -16.56 7.50 -1.84
CA PHE A 25 -15.48 6.69 -2.40
C PHE A 25 -15.59 5.20 -2.07
N VAL A 26 -16.01 4.87 -0.84
CA VAL A 26 -16.24 3.47 -0.43
C VAL A 26 -17.58 2.95 -0.94
N ARG A 27 -18.64 3.77 -0.84
CA ARG A 27 -20.01 3.35 -1.14
C ARG A 27 -20.31 3.20 -2.64
N SER A 28 -19.63 3.96 -3.50
CA SER A 28 -19.90 4.00 -4.95
C SER A 28 -19.16 2.92 -5.75
N GLY A 29 -18.24 2.18 -5.12
CA GLY A 29 -17.32 1.28 -5.82
C GLY A 29 -16.07 1.95 -6.39
N ALA A 30 -15.92 3.28 -6.25
CA ALA A 30 -14.73 4.00 -6.74
C ALA A 30 -13.42 3.50 -6.12
N ALA A 31 -13.44 2.99 -4.88
CA ALA A 31 -12.29 2.33 -4.27
C ALA A 31 -11.87 1.05 -5.01
N ALA A 32 -12.84 0.24 -5.45
CA ALA A 32 -12.57 -0.96 -6.24
C ALA A 32 -12.00 -0.59 -7.61
N GLU A 33 -12.59 0.40 -8.29
CA GLU A 33 -12.06 0.90 -9.57
C GLU A 33 -10.64 1.46 -9.45
N ALA A 34 -10.34 2.15 -8.34
CA ALA A 34 -9.00 2.65 -8.09
C ALA A 34 -7.98 1.53 -7.88
N ALA A 35 -8.37 0.48 -7.14
CA ALA A 35 -7.55 -0.71 -6.98
C ALA A 35 -7.33 -1.41 -8.33
N ASP A 36 -8.40 -1.62 -9.10
CA ASP A 36 -8.32 -2.27 -10.41
C ASP A 36 -7.42 -1.49 -11.38
N ARG A 37 -7.56 -0.15 -11.46
CA ARG A 37 -6.65 0.68 -12.26
C ARG A 37 -5.19 0.55 -11.83
N LYS A 38 -4.90 0.47 -10.53
CA LYS A 38 -3.52 0.34 -10.04
C LYS A 38 -2.98 -1.06 -10.34
N LEU A 39 -3.80 -2.11 -10.25
CA LEU A 39 -3.42 -3.47 -10.64
C LEU A 39 -3.20 -3.60 -12.16
N GLU A 40 -4.06 -3.01 -12.98
CA GLU A 40 -3.91 -2.97 -14.44
C GLU A 40 -2.63 -2.24 -14.85
N GLY A 41 -2.33 -1.10 -14.23
CA GLY A 41 -1.09 -0.37 -14.45
C GLY A 41 0.16 -1.18 -14.09
N LEU A 42 0.02 -2.17 -13.19
CA LEU A 42 1.08 -3.11 -12.81
C LEU A 42 1.08 -4.40 -13.66
N GLY A 43 0.12 -4.57 -14.58
CA GLY A 43 -0.05 -5.79 -15.36
C GLY A 43 -0.47 -7.00 -14.53
N LEU A 44 -1.13 -6.77 -13.38
CA LEU A 44 -1.51 -7.82 -12.44
C LEU A 44 -2.98 -8.27 -12.63
N PRO A 45 -3.29 -9.56 -12.41
CA PRO A 45 -4.67 -10.04 -12.42
C PRO A 45 -5.54 -9.30 -11.39
N LEU A 46 -6.78 -8.96 -11.75
CA LEU A 46 -7.66 -8.21 -10.85
C LEU A 46 -8.13 -9.08 -9.68
N ASN A 47 -8.79 -10.21 -9.95
CA ASN A 47 -9.45 -11.02 -8.93
C ASN A 47 -8.52 -12.10 -8.36
N ASP A 48 -7.38 -11.65 -7.84
CA ASP A 48 -6.33 -12.52 -7.32
C ASP A 48 -5.76 -12.00 -6.01
N LEU A 49 -5.59 -12.90 -5.04
CA LEU A 49 -5.09 -12.55 -3.71
C LEU A 49 -3.62 -12.11 -3.77
N ALA A 50 -2.82 -12.63 -4.69
CA ALA A 50 -1.43 -12.19 -4.82
C ALA A 50 -1.36 -10.77 -5.34
N SER A 51 -2.14 -10.44 -6.36
CA SER A 51 -2.29 -9.06 -6.81
C SER A 51 -2.75 -8.11 -5.70
N ALA A 52 -3.79 -8.49 -4.95
CA ALA A 52 -4.29 -7.69 -3.83
C ALA A 52 -3.22 -7.51 -2.74
N SER A 53 -2.44 -8.55 -2.46
CA SER A 53 -1.37 -8.53 -1.46
C SER A 53 -0.22 -7.64 -1.90
N VAL A 54 0.22 -7.73 -3.17
CA VAL A 54 1.21 -6.80 -3.75
C VAL A 54 0.76 -5.37 -3.56
N LEU A 55 -0.49 -5.08 -3.89
CA LEU A 55 -1.02 -3.73 -3.77
C LEU A 55 -1.03 -3.24 -2.32
N LEU A 56 -1.43 -4.09 -1.36
CA LEU A 56 -1.41 -3.76 0.07
C LEU A 56 0.02 -3.50 0.57
N PHE A 57 0.96 -4.41 0.29
CA PHE A 57 2.35 -4.25 0.73
C PHE A 57 3.01 -3.02 0.11
N GLY A 58 2.70 -2.72 -1.16
CA GLY A 58 3.20 -1.53 -1.83
C GLY A 58 2.68 -0.25 -1.18
N VAL A 59 1.36 -0.13 -1.04
CA VAL A 59 0.72 1.02 -0.39
C VAL A 59 1.22 1.22 1.03
N ALA A 60 1.33 0.14 1.80
CA ALA A 60 1.79 0.20 3.16
C ALA A 60 3.27 0.60 3.28
N TRP A 61 4.13 0.11 2.39
CA TRP A 61 5.54 0.54 2.37
C TRP A 61 5.68 2.02 2.01
N GLU A 62 4.91 2.49 1.01
CA GLU A 62 4.89 3.90 0.60
C GLU A 62 4.51 4.83 1.77
N LEU A 63 3.51 4.43 2.55
CA LEU A 63 3.07 5.16 3.75
C LEU A 63 4.05 5.05 4.91
N ALA A 64 4.59 3.86 5.18
CA ALA A 64 5.53 3.61 6.28
C ALA A 64 6.86 4.37 6.11
N ASN A 65 7.29 4.57 4.86
CA ASN A 65 8.55 5.25 4.52
C ASN A 65 8.36 6.67 3.97
N ALA A 66 7.11 7.12 3.81
CA ALA A 66 6.76 8.43 3.24
C ALA A 66 7.45 8.70 1.89
N GLN A 67 7.49 7.67 1.04
CA GLN A 67 8.14 7.71 -0.27
C GLN A 67 7.37 6.85 -1.27
N PRO A 68 7.07 7.35 -2.49
CA PRO A 68 6.45 6.54 -3.53
C PRO A 68 7.43 5.48 -4.05
N LEU A 69 6.91 4.32 -4.45
CA LEU A 69 7.72 3.31 -5.12
C LEU A 69 8.01 3.69 -6.56
N THR A 70 9.22 3.41 -7.01
CA THR A 70 9.55 3.41 -8.44
C THR A 70 8.96 2.18 -9.13
N GLU A 71 8.81 2.23 -10.45
CA GLU A 71 8.36 1.05 -11.22
C GLU A 71 9.26 -0.17 -11.00
N ALA A 72 10.57 0.04 -10.86
CA ALA A 72 11.51 -1.06 -10.64
C ALA A 72 11.30 -1.73 -9.27
N GLN A 73 11.06 -0.93 -8.23
CA GLN A 73 10.73 -1.41 -6.89
C GLN A 73 9.36 -2.12 -6.85
N GLN A 74 8.36 -1.60 -7.58
CA GLN A 74 7.07 -2.28 -7.73
C GLN A 74 7.22 -3.64 -8.42
N ARG A 75 8.01 -3.72 -9.49
CA ARG A 75 8.32 -5.00 -10.16
C ARG A 75 9.04 -5.98 -9.23
N ALA A 76 9.92 -5.49 -8.36
CA ALA A 76 10.60 -6.33 -7.37
C ALA A 76 9.62 -6.91 -6.34
N LEU A 77 8.74 -6.05 -5.81
CA LEU A 77 7.68 -6.45 -4.89
C LEU A 77 6.76 -7.52 -5.49
N ILE A 78 6.35 -7.34 -6.75
CA ILE A 78 5.52 -8.33 -7.48
C ILE A 78 6.19 -9.70 -7.48
N ARG A 79 7.47 -9.78 -7.85
CA ARG A 79 8.20 -11.05 -7.92
C ARG A 79 8.29 -11.74 -6.57
N GLN A 80 8.53 -10.97 -5.51
CA GLN A 80 8.71 -11.51 -4.16
C GLN A 80 7.38 -12.03 -3.59
N VAL A 81 6.30 -11.25 -3.70
CA VAL A 81 4.98 -11.64 -3.19
C VAL A 81 4.38 -12.81 -3.99
N ASP A 82 4.59 -12.86 -5.31
CA ASP A 82 4.17 -14.01 -6.14
C ASP A 82 4.92 -15.30 -5.75
N ALA A 83 6.19 -15.20 -5.38
CA ALA A 83 6.97 -16.35 -4.89
C ALA A 83 6.41 -16.90 -3.56
N ASP A 84 6.04 -16.02 -2.63
CA ASP A 84 5.52 -16.41 -1.31
C ASP A 84 4.08 -16.96 -1.40
N LEU A 85 3.25 -16.44 -2.31
CA LEU A 85 1.82 -16.81 -2.38
C LEU A 85 1.52 -18.03 -3.24
N LYS A 86 2.41 -18.42 -4.16
CA LYS A 86 2.31 -19.70 -4.89
C LYS A 86 2.24 -20.94 -3.98
N GLN A 87 2.58 -20.79 -2.70
CA GLN A 87 2.57 -21.87 -1.71
C GLN A 87 1.23 -22.05 -0.98
N SER A 88 0.24 -21.17 -1.14
CA SER A 88 -1.00 -21.20 -0.34
C SER A 88 -2.25 -21.54 -1.17
N ARG A 89 -2.71 -22.81 -1.10
CA ARG A 89 -4.05 -23.22 -1.59
C ARG A 89 -5.08 -23.11 -0.46
N ASP A 90 -5.68 -21.91 -0.29
CA ASP A 90 -6.67 -21.66 0.75
C ASP A 90 -8.08 -21.48 0.16
N PRO A 91 -9.11 -22.21 0.61
CA PRO A 91 -10.50 -21.99 0.20
C PRO A 91 -11.07 -20.61 0.58
N GLY A 92 -10.42 -19.87 1.49
CA GLY A 92 -10.76 -18.50 1.89
C GLY A 92 -10.21 -17.38 1.01
N VAL A 93 -9.55 -17.69 -0.12
CA VAL A 93 -8.86 -16.73 -1.00
C VAL A 93 -9.71 -15.52 -1.37
N ARG A 94 -10.97 -15.72 -1.81
CA ARG A 94 -11.85 -14.61 -2.21
C ARG A 94 -12.21 -13.67 -1.06
N ARG A 95 -12.40 -14.24 0.15
CA ARG A 95 -12.70 -13.43 1.33
C ARG A 95 -11.49 -12.59 1.73
N ARG A 96 -10.30 -13.20 1.75
CA ARG A 96 -9.06 -12.48 2.06
C ARG A 96 -8.74 -11.42 1.01
N GLU A 97 -8.98 -11.71 -0.26
CA GLU A 97 -8.81 -10.72 -1.34
C GLU A 97 -9.70 -9.48 -1.09
N ALA A 98 -10.98 -9.70 -0.77
CA ALA A 98 -11.92 -8.63 -0.45
C ALA A 98 -11.49 -7.85 0.82
N GLU A 99 -11.08 -8.54 1.88
CA GLU A 99 -10.57 -7.92 3.11
C GLU A 99 -9.31 -7.07 2.83
N THR A 100 -8.40 -7.54 1.99
CA THR A 100 -7.21 -6.80 1.56
C THR A 100 -7.56 -5.56 0.75
N ARG A 101 -8.47 -5.68 -0.22
CA ARG A 101 -8.97 -4.53 -1.01
C ARG A 101 -9.64 -3.47 -0.11
N LEU A 102 -10.38 -3.89 0.90
CA LEU A 102 -10.98 -2.99 1.90
C LEU A 102 -9.92 -2.29 2.76
N ALA A 103 -8.87 -3.00 3.18
CA ALA A 103 -7.77 -2.40 3.91
C ALA A 103 -7.06 -1.31 3.08
N ILE A 104 -6.78 -1.58 1.80
CA ILE A 104 -6.21 -0.60 0.86
C ILE A 104 -7.12 0.64 0.75
N ALA A 105 -8.43 0.45 0.59
CA ALA A 105 -9.37 1.56 0.52
C ALA A 105 -9.34 2.43 1.79
N GLY A 106 -9.28 1.81 2.97
CA GLY A 106 -9.15 2.50 4.25
C GLY A 106 -7.87 3.32 4.36
N LEU A 107 -6.73 2.75 3.92
CA LEU A 107 -5.44 3.47 3.90
C LEU A 107 -5.48 4.69 2.97
N TRP A 108 -6.07 4.56 1.79
CA TRP A 108 -6.24 5.67 0.85
C TRP A 108 -7.16 6.77 1.36
N LEU A 109 -8.24 6.41 2.06
CA LEU A 109 -9.12 7.39 2.70
C LEU A 109 -8.39 8.19 3.77
N GLU A 110 -7.65 7.51 4.66
CA GLU A 110 -6.89 8.18 5.71
C GLU A 110 -5.75 9.02 5.13
N GLU A 111 -5.01 8.52 4.13
CA GLU A 111 -4.01 9.32 3.42
C GLU A 111 -4.65 10.58 2.83
N SER A 112 -5.77 10.45 2.12
CA SER A 112 -6.47 11.59 1.50
C SER A 112 -6.97 12.60 2.53
N ARG A 113 -7.53 12.12 3.65
CA ARG A 113 -8.02 12.97 4.74
C ARG A 113 -6.88 13.78 5.37
N LEU A 114 -5.74 13.14 5.56
CA LEU A 114 -4.59 13.74 6.23
C LEU A 114 -3.68 14.55 5.30
N ARG A 115 -3.81 14.39 3.97
CA ARG A 115 -2.99 15.08 2.96
C ARG A 115 -3.07 16.61 3.04
N GLN A 116 -4.21 17.17 3.44
CA GLN A 116 -4.37 18.62 3.64
C GLN A 116 -4.15 19.07 5.09
N GLY A 117 -3.80 18.14 5.99
CA GLY A 117 -3.74 18.33 7.43
C GLY A 117 -2.32 18.48 8.00
N SER A 118 -2.20 18.16 9.29
CA SER A 118 -0.95 18.28 10.04
C SER A 118 0.04 17.17 9.65
N ALA A 119 1.30 17.55 9.42
CA ALA A 119 2.40 16.60 9.19
C ALA A 119 2.58 15.60 10.35
N GLU A 120 2.15 15.97 11.55
CA GLU A 120 2.13 15.08 12.71
C GLU A 120 1.12 13.94 12.56
N GLN A 121 -0.07 14.23 12.02
CA GLN A 121 -1.09 13.21 11.80
C GLN A 121 -0.66 12.22 10.70
N MET A 122 0.00 12.71 9.64
CA MET A 122 0.55 11.83 8.62
C MET A 122 1.67 10.92 9.17
N ARG A 123 2.50 11.43 10.09
CA ARG A 123 3.48 10.58 10.81
C ARG A 123 2.79 9.54 11.69
N ALA A 124 1.73 9.91 12.40
CA ALA A 124 0.97 8.96 13.21
C ALA A 124 0.34 7.84 12.36
N LEU A 125 -0.17 8.16 11.16
CA LEU A 125 -0.62 7.16 10.19
C LEU A 125 0.55 6.25 9.76
N SER A 126 1.69 6.83 9.40
CA SER A 126 2.90 6.08 9.01
C SER A 126 3.35 5.10 10.12
N ASP A 127 3.35 5.53 11.38
CA ASP A 127 3.70 4.70 12.54
C ASP A 127 2.67 3.59 12.81
N ALA A 128 1.38 3.87 12.56
CA ALA A 128 0.32 2.86 12.68
C ALA A 128 0.49 1.77 11.61
N VAL A 129 0.65 2.18 10.35
CA VAL A 129 0.86 1.26 9.22
C VAL A 129 2.08 0.37 9.45
N GLN A 130 3.20 0.95 9.89
CA GLN A 130 4.41 0.18 10.18
C GLN A 130 4.17 -0.89 11.27
N ARG A 131 3.49 -0.53 12.37
CA ARG A 131 3.21 -1.48 13.45
C ARG A 131 2.28 -2.59 13.00
N ASP A 132 1.21 -2.25 12.29
CA ASP A 132 0.21 -3.22 11.83
C ASP A 132 0.84 -4.19 10.83
N MET A 133 1.62 -3.68 9.87
CA MET A 133 2.29 -4.54 8.90
C MET A 133 3.37 -5.43 9.52
N LYS A 134 4.08 -4.94 10.54
CA LYS A 134 5.00 -5.78 11.31
C LYS A 134 4.26 -6.90 12.04
N GLY A 135 3.09 -6.60 12.61
CA GLY A 135 2.22 -7.61 13.23
C GLY A 135 1.67 -8.63 12.23
N MET A 136 1.28 -8.19 11.04
CA MET A 136 0.69 -9.06 10.00
C MET A 136 1.71 -9.93 9.28
N SER A 137 2.88 -9.38 8.94
CA SER A 137 3.87 -10.04 8.09
C SER A 137 5.11 -10.55 8.83
N GLY A 138 5.31 -10.15 10.09
CA GLY A 138 6.55 -10.38 10.84
C GLY A 138 7.72 -9.49 10.39
N ASN A 139 7.58 -8.76 9.29
CA ASN A 139 8.63 -7.94 8.70
C ASN A 139 8.45 -6.47 9.04
N ASP A 140 9.51 -5.86 9.57
CA ASP A 140 9.53 -4.43 9.85
C ASP A 140 9.83 -3.64 8.57
N MET A 141 8.81 -3.02 7.98
CA MET A 141 8.93 -2.27 6.72
C MET A 141 9.93 -1.12 6.76
N ARG A 142 10.27 -0.60 7.95
CA ARG A 142 11.26 0.49 8.09
C ARG A 142 12.67 -0.04 8.30
N ALA A 143 12.82 -1.32 8.64
CA ALA A 143 14.12 -1.99 8.72
C ALA A 143 14.60 -2.48 7.35
N HIS A 144 13.79 -2.35 6.30
CA HIS A 144 14.11 -2.83 4.97
C HIS A 144 13.99 -1.70 3.94
N ASP A 145 14.98 -1.62 3.07
CA ASP A 145 14.89 -0.87 1.83
C ASP A 145 14.31 -1.77 0.73
N LEU A 146 13.42 -1.23 -0.09
CA LEU A 146 12.96 -1.93 -1.29
C LEU A 146 13.82 -1.49 -2.46
N THR A 147 14.60 -2.41 -3.02
CA THR A 147 15.47 -2.17 -4.19
C THR A 147 14.84 -2.75 -5.45
N GLU A 148 15.54 -2.67 -6.58
CA GLU A 148 15.11 -3.36 -7.81
C GLU A 148 15.15 -4.89 -7.68
N GLU A 149 15.84 -5.41 -6.67
CA GLU A 149 16.02 -6.84 -6.40
C GLU A 149 14.97 -7.37 -5.42
N GLY A 150 14.46 -6.53 -4.51
CA GLY A 150 13.44 -6.88 -3.51
C GLY A 150 13.69 -6.16 -2.19
N PHE A 151 13.09 -6.65 -1.11
CA PHE A 151 13.40 -6.16 0.24
C PHE A 151 14.83 -6.56 0.65
N VAL A 152 15.62 -5.58 1.08
CA VAL A 152 16.98 -5.73 1.62
C VAL A 152 17.02 -5.10 3.01
N GLU A 153 17.57 -5.81 3.99
CA GLU A 153 17.74 -5.28 5.34
C GLU A 153 18.68 -4.06 5.33
N ARG A 154 18.32 -3.02 6.08
CA ARG A 154 19.06 -1.77 6.17
C ARG A 154 20.19 -1.82 7.21
#